data_AF-A0A920SVD6-F1
#
_entry.id   AF-A0A920SVD6-F1
#
_cell.length_a   1.000
_cell.length_b   1.000
_cell.length_c   1.000
_cell.angle_alpha   90.00
_cell.angle_beta   90.00
_cell.angle_gamma   90.00
#
_symmetry.space_group_name_H-M   'P 1'
#
loop_
_entity.id
_entity.type
_entity.pdbx_description
1 polymer ?
#
loop_
_entity_poly.entity_id
_entity_poly.type
_entity_poly.pdbx_seq_one_letter_code
_entity_poly.pdbx_strand_id
1 'polypeptide(L)'
;MAGETNRLLDLARVIDPKADAREIDVLVSTGEQVTIALLTMALHNRQIEARSYTGGQVRILTDNVHGKARILDIDAESVRADIAQRNVVVIAGFQGVDESGNITTLGRGGSDTTAVAMAAALHADECRIYTDVDGVYTADPAIFPRSTPPGSHHSRGNAGTLKSWRQGFADPVGRICWKIQGSSAGFVVI
;
A
#
# COMPACT_ATOMS: atom_id res chain seq x y z
N MET A 1 1.12 4.36 -9.49
CA MET A 1 1.88 4.06 -10.73
C MET A 1 3.17 4.87 -10.74
N ALA A 2 4.22 4.37 -11.41
CA ALA A 2 5.41 5.11 -11.89
C ALA A 2 5.33 6.66 -11.93
N GLY A 3 5.86 7.41 -10.95
CA GLY A 3 5.93 8.88 -10.99
C GLY A 3 4.62 9.65 -10.83
N GLU A 4 3.48 8.99 -10.62
CA GLU A 4 2.16 9.64 -10.63
C GLU A 4 1.99 10.67 -9.50
N THR A 5 2.45 10.35 -8.29
CA THR A 5 2.42 11.30 -7.15
C THR A 5 3.21 12.57 -7.47
N ASN A 6 4.37 12.45 -8.13
CA ASN A 6 5.17 13.62 -8.51
C ASN A 6 4.44 14.46 -9.55
N ARG A 7 3.83 13.82 -10.56
CA ARG A 7 3.00 14.48 -11.57
C ARG A 7 1.88 15.30 -10.93
N LEU A 8 1.17 14.72 -9.96
CA LEU A 8 0.08 15.38 -9.23
C LEU A 8 0.59 16.57 -8.39
N LEU A 9 1.70 16.41 -7.68
CA LEU A 9 2.33 17.50 -6.92
C LEU A 9 2.80 18.64 -7.82
N ASP A 10 3.36 18.33 -8.99
CA ASP A 10 3.80 19.35 -9.95
C ASP A 10 2.61 20.11 -10.54
N LEU A 11 1.49 19.43 -10.81
CA LEU A 11 0.24 20.10 -11.21
C LEU A 11 -0.27 21.06 -10.12
N ALA A 12 -0.27 20.64 -8.86
CA ALA A 12 -0.69 21.51 -7.75
C ALA A 12 0.19 22.77 -7.67
N ARG A 13 1.51 22.61 -7.81
CA ARG A 13 2.46 23.73 -7.77
C ARG A 13 2.27 24.74 -8.89
N VAL A 14 1.82 24.30 -10.07
CA VAL A 14 1.49 25.21 -11.18
C VAL A 14 0.29 26.09 -10.84
N ILE A 15 -0.67 25.57 -10.08
CA ILE A 15 -1.87 26.31 -9.65
C ILE A 15 -1.55 27.23 -8.46
N ASP A 16 -1.00 26.67 -7.39
CA ASP A 16 -0.58 27.42 -6.20
C ASP A 16 0.60 26.70 -5.51
N PRO A 17 1.80 27.30 -5.51
CA PRO A 17 2.96 26.77 -4.79
C PRO A 17 2.78 26.68 -3.26
N LYS A 18 1.77 27.37 -2.70
CA LYS A 18 1.42 27.40 -1.28
C LYS A 18 0.01 26.83 -1.03
N ALA A 19 -0.48 25.99 -1.93
CA ALA A 19 -1.76 25.31 -1.78
C ALA A 19 -1.92 24.68 -0.40
N ASP A 20 -3.14 24.72 0.12
CA ASP A 20 -3.47 24.14 1.42
C ASP A 20 -3.10 22.64 1.46
N ALA A 21 -2.43 22.21 2.52
CA ALA A 21 -1.96 20.85 2.67
C ALA A 21 -3.11 19.82 2.66
N ARG A 22 -4.32 20.21 3.11
CA ARG A 22 -5.52 19.40 3.01
C ARG A 22 -5.87 19.08 1.56
N GLU A 23 -5.85 20.08 0.68
CA GLU A 23 -6.17 19.88 -0.74
C GLU A 23 -5.08 19.08 -1.46
N ILE A 24 -3.82 19.23 -1.03
CA ILE A 24 -2.73 18.38 -1.50
C ILE A 24 -3.01 16.92 -1.14
N ASP A 25 -3.41 16.63 0.10
CA ASP A 25 -3.75 15.26 0.54
C ASP A 25 -4.89 14.65 -0.30
N VAL A 26 -5.95 15.44 -0.55
CA VAL A 26 -7.04 15.04 -1.46
C VAL A 26 -6.46 14.68 -2.82
N LEU A 27 -5.66 15.58 -3.42
CA LEU A 27 -5.12 15.38 -4.77
C LEU A 27 -4.23 14.15 -4.86
N VAL A 28 -3.21 14.02 -4.01
CA VAL A 28 -2.22 12.94 -4.13
C VAL A 28 -2.79 11.57 -3.74
N SER A 29 -3.84 11.52 -2.92
CA SER A 29 -4.52 10.26 -2.57
C SER A 29 -5.15 9.57 -3.78
N THR A 30 -5.53 10.33 -4.81
CA THR A 30 -6.19 9.81 -6.02
C THR A 30 -5.31 8.82 -6.79
N GLY A 31 -3.99 8.99 -6.77
CA GLY A 31 -3.06 8.09 -7.46
C GLY A 31 -3.15 6.65 -6.94
N GLU A 32 -3.38 6.49 -5.64
CA GLU A 32 -3.57 5.17 -5.03
C GLU A 32 -4.97 4.62 -5.29
N GLN A 33 -6.00 5.48 -5.31
CA GLN A 33 -7.37 5.08 -5.66
C GLN A 33 -7.47 4.53 -7.08
N VAL A 34 -6.81 5.18 -8.05
CA VAL A 34 -6.71 4.67 -9.42
C VAL A 34 -6.03 3.31 -9.43
N THR A 35 -4.94 3.15 -8.67
CA THR A 35 -4.16 1.91 -8.67
C THR A 35 -4.97 0.73 -8.12
N ILE A 36 -5.64 0.90 -6.97
CA ILE A 36 -6.43 -0.20 -6.39
C ILE A 36 -7.58 -0.62 -7.30
N ALA A 37 -8.23 0.33 -7.97
CA ALA A 37 -9.31 0.03 -8.91
C ALA A 37 -8.80 -0.80 -10.08
N LEU A 38 -7.69 -0.37 -10.70
CA LEU A 38 -7.08 -1.09 -11.83
C LEU A 38 -6.60 -2.49 -11.44
N LEU A 39 -6.00 -2.66 -10.26
CA LEU A 39 -5.57 -3.97 -9.79
C LEU A 39 -6.76 -4.89 -9.53
N THR A 40 -7.81 -4.41 -8.87
CA THR A 40 -9.03 -5.20 -8.64
C THR A 40 -9.68 -5.62 -9.96
N MET A 41 -9.76 -4.74 -10.96
CA MET A 41 -10.24 -5.11 -12.30
C MET A 41 -9.38 -6.19 -12.96
N ALA A 42 -8.06 -6.12 -12.78
CA ALA A 42 -7.13 -7.12 -13.32
C ALA A 42 -7.27 -8.49 -12.62
N LEU A 43 -7.60 -8.52 -11.33
CA LEU A 43 -7.93 -9.74 -10.57
C LEU A 43 -9.27 -10.33 -11.06
N HIS A 44 -10.30 -9.50 -11.24
CA HIS A 44 -11.59 -9.94 -11.78
C HIS A 44 -11.45 -10.55 -13.18
N ASN A 45 -10.63 -9.97 -14.06
CA ASN A 45 -10.35 -10.52 -15.40
C ASN A 45 -9.67 -11.90 -15.32
N ARG A 46 -9.04 -12.23 -14.20
CA ARG A 46 -8.48 -13.55 -13.90
C ARG A 46 -9.43 -14.45 -13.09
N GLN A 47 -10.70 -14.07 -12.97
CA GLN A 47 -11.72 -14.79 -12.21
C GLN A 47 -11.36 -14.96 -10.72
N ILE A 48 -10.63 -13.98 -10.17
CA ILE A 48 -10.32 -13.90 -8.74
C ILE A 48 -11.28 -12.89 -8.12
N GLU A 49 -12.08 -13.34 -7.16
CA GLU A 49 -12.94 -12.46 -6.38
C GLU A 49 -12.09 -11.48 -5.56
N ALA A 50 -12.32 -10.18 -5.77
CA ALA A 50 -11.53 -9.13 -5.16
C ALA A 50 -12.36 -7.86 -4.93
N ARG A 51 -11.97 -7.06 -3.94
CA ARG A 51 -12.60 -5.76 -3.67
C ARG A 51 -11.57 -4.73 -3.26
N SER A 52 -11.72 -3.51 -3.77
CA SER A 52 -10.85 -2.39 -3.41
C SER A 52 -11.45 -1.52 -2.30
N TYR A 53 -10.58 -0.91 -1.50
CA TYR A 53 -10.94 -0.03 -0.38
C TYR A 53 -10.04 1.20 -0.32
N THR A 54 -10.61 2.37 -0.10
CA THR A 54 -9.85 3.57 0.31
C THR A 54 -9.56 3.54 1.82
N GLY A 55 -8.58 4.32 2.28
CA GLY A 55 -8.26 4.42 3.71
C GLY A 55 -9.47 4.82 4.57
N GLY A 56 -10.33 5.71 4.05
CA GLY A 56 -11.59 6.08 4.71
C GLY A 56 -12.62 4.94 4.79
N GLN A 57 -12.72 4.09 3.75
CA GLN A 57 -13.63 2.93 3.75
C GLN A 57 -13.18 1.82 4.71
N VAL A 58 -11.88 1.70 4.96
CA VAL A 58 -11.30 0.83 6.01
C VAL A 58 -11.40 1.48 7.40
N ARG A 59 -11.61 2.80 7.45
CA ARG A 59 -11.54 3.66 8.63
C ARG A 59 -10.16 3.64 9.29
N ILE A 60 -9.14 3.92 8.48
CA ILE A 60 -7.79 4.24 8.97
C ILE A 60 -7.84 5.66 9.55
N LEU A 61 -8.05 5.76 10.85
CA LEU A 61 -8.14 7.03 11.57
C LEU A 61 -6.74 7.61 11.75
N THR A 62 -6.60 8.90 11.52
CA THR A 62 -5.34 9.63 11.63
C THR A 62 -5.51 10.94 12.39
N ASP A 63 -4.39 11.53 12.83
CA ASP A 63 -4.39 12.94 13.22
C ASP A 63 -4.59 13.87 12.01
N ASN A 64 -4.82 15.16 12.25
CA ASN A 64 -5.11 16.14 11.20
C ASN A 64 -3.83 16.81 10.63
N VAL A 65 -2.66 16.19 10.78
CA VAL A 65 -1.39 16.75 10.31
C VAL A 65 -1.17 16.39 8.84
N HIS A 66 -1.86 17.11 7.95
CA HIS A 66 -1.82 16.86 6.50
C HIS A 66 -0.40 16.74 5.92
N GLY A 67 -0.24 15.81 4.98
CA GLY A 67 1.04 15.46 4.34
C GLY A 67 1.98 14.55 5.16
N LYS A 68 1.72 14.35 6.45
CA LYS A 68 2.55 13.53 7.36
C LYS A 68 1.76 13.00 8.57
N ALA A 69 0.50 12.69 8.33
CA ALA A 69 -0.43 12.29 9.37
C ALA A 69 0.00 10.96 10.01
N ARG A 70 -0.38 10.75 11.27
CA ARG A 70 -0.09 9.52 12.01
C ARG A 70 -1.36 8.70 12.17
N ILE A 71 -1.26 7.39 11.93
CA ILE A 71 -2.36 6.47 12.20
C ILE A 71 -2.60 6.42 13.71
N LEU A 72 -3.84 6.67 14.12
CA LEU A 72 -4.31 6.61 15.50
C LEU A 72 -5.04 5.29 15.77
N ASP A 73 -5.86 4.83 14.83
CA ASP A 73 -6.65 3.61 14.96
C ASP A 73 -7.04 3.03 13.58
N ILE A 74 -7.37 1.73 13.56
CA ILE A 74 -7.85 1.03 12.37
C ILE A 74 -8.98 0.08 12.78
N ASP A 75 -10.19 0.35 12.32
CA ASP A 75 -11.36 -0.50 12.55
C ASP A 75 -11.22 -1.84 11.79
N ALA A 76 -11.05 -1.77 10.47
CA ALA A 76 -10.90 -2.93 9.56
C ALA A 76 -12.00 -4.02 9.65
N GLU A 77 -13.16 -3.75 10.26
CA GLU A 77 -14.27 -4.71 10.30
C GLU A 77 -14.78 -5.09 8.90
N SER A 78 -14.93 -4.08 8.02
CA SER A 78 -15.34 -4.29 6.63
C SER A 78 -14.36 -5.18 5.85
N VAL A 79 -13.06 -5.02 6.13
CA VAL A 79 -11.98 -5.82 5.53
C VAL A 79 -12.05 -7.26 6.04
N ARG A 80 -12.24 -7.47 7.36
CA ARG A 80 -12.39 -8.81 7.95
C ARG A 80 -13.59 -9.56 7.37
N ALA A 81 -14.70 -8.87 7.15
CA ALA A 81 -15.90 -9.47 6.57
C ALA A 81 -15.68 -9.99 5.14
N ASP A 82 -14.94 -9.24 4.32
CA ASP A 82 -14.63 -9.66 2.95
C ASP A 82 -13.57 -10.77 2.90
N ILE A 83 -12.56 -10.73 3.77
CA ILE A 83 -11.58 -11.82 3.92
C ILE A 83 -12.30 -13.13 4.31
N ALA A 84 -13.28 -13.06 5.22
CA ALA A 84 -14.08 -14.23 5.62
C ALA A 84 -14.88 -14.84 4.46
N GLN A 85 -15.21 -14.04 3.44
CA GLN A 85 -15.85 -14.49 2.20
C GLN A 85 -14.86 -14.98 1.14
N ARG A 86 -13.56 -15.06 1.47
CA ARG A 86 -12.45 -15.44 0.58
C ARG A 86 -12.20 -14.43 -0.56
N ASN A 87 -12.60 -13.17 -0.37
CA ASN A 87 -12.25 -12.11 -1.32
C ASN A 87 -10.82 -11.64 -1.09
N VAL A 88 -10.10 -11.35 -2.17
CA VAL A 88 -8.84 -10.60 -2.11
C VAL A 88 -9.15 -9.13 -1.85
N VAL A 89 -8.61 -8.55 -0.78
CA VAL A 89 -8.88 -7.16 -0.41
C VAL A 89 -7.72 -6.26 -0.86
N VAL A 90 -8.01 -5.21 -1.63
CA VAL A 90 -6.99 -4.28 -2.17
C VAL A 90 -7.20 -2.87 -1.59
N ILE A 91 -6.41 -2.50 -0.60
CA ILE A 91 -6.52 -1.23 0.12
C ILE A 91 -5.56 -0.19 -0.46
N ALA A 92 -6.05 1.02 -0.67
CA ALA A 92 -5.20 2.14 -1.05
C ALA A 92 -4.33 2.52 0.16
N GLY A 93 -3.01 2.33 0.02
CA GLY A 93 -2.07 2.73 1.04
C GLY A 93 -1.88 4.24 1.08
N PHE A 94 -0.97 4.70 1.95
CA PHE A 94 -0.53 6.08 2.06
C PHE A 94 -1.58 7.09 2.55
N GLN A 95 -2.87 6.73 2.57
CA GLN A 95 -3.96 7.62 2.96
C GLN A 95 -4.75 7.10 4.17
N GLY A 96 -5.40 8.03 4.88
CA GLY A 96 -6.34 7.79 5.96
C GLY A 96 -7.42 8.87 6.01
N VAL A 97 -8.14 8.94 7.12
CA VAL A 97 -9.10 10.02 7.41
C VAL A 97 -8.90 10.57 8.82
N ASP A 98 -9.10 11.87 9.01
CA ASP A 98 -9.15 12.46 10.36
C ASP A 98 -10.54 12.31 11.01
N GLU A 99 -10.69 12.76 12.25
CA GLU A 99 -11.98 12.72 12.98
C GLU A 99 -13.09 13.54 12.31
N SER A 100 -12.74 14.51 11.47
CA SER A 100 -13.68 15.33 10.71
C SER A 100 -14.02 14.72 9.34
N GLY A 101 -13.43 13.57 8.99
CA GLY A 101 -13.64 12.89 7.71
C GLY A 101 -12.82 13.48 6.55
N ASN A 102 -11.83 14.33 6.83
CA ASN A 102 -10.93 14.81 5.78
C ASN A 102 -9.94 13.71 5.38
N ILE A 103 -9.63 13.63 4.09
CA ILE A 103 -8.54 12.76 3.61
C ILE A 103 -7.21 13.29 4.14
N THR A 104 -6.40 12.39 4.68
CA THR A 104 -5.04 12.67 5.13
C THR A 104 -4.05 11.76 4.44
N THR A 105 -2.80 12.19 4.34
CA THR A 105 -1.70 11.34 3.86
C THR A 105 -0.60 11.15 4.89
N LEU A 106 0.01 9.96 4.88
CA LEU A 106 0.99 9.51 5.86
C LEU A 106 2.43 9.94 5.54
N GLY A 107 2.62 10.70 4.46
CA GLY A 107 3.94 11.14 3.99
C GLY A 107 4.76 10.03 3.31
N ARG A 108 6.06 10.27 3.15
CA ARG A 108 6.97 9.35 2.45
C ARG A 108 7.01 7.98 3.15
N GLY A 109 6.90 6.91 2.36
CA GLY A 109 6.81 5.54 2.89
C GLY A 109 5.42 5.20 3.46
N GLY A 110 4.44 6.09 3.33
CA GLY A 110 3.11 5.91 3.91
C GLY A 110 2.42 4.61 3.52
N SER A 111 2.67 4.08 2.32
CA SER A 111 2.14 2.77 1.94
C SER A 111 2.75 1.61 2.71
N ASP A 112 4.05 1.65 3.05
CA ASP A 112 4.65 0.64 3.95
C ASP A 112 4.03 0.75 5.35
N THR A 113 3.86 1.98 5.85
CA THR A 113 3.18 2.24 7.12
C THR A 113 1.77 1.66 7.12
N THR A 114 0.99 1.88 6.05
CA THR A 114 -0.35 1.29 5.93
C THR A 114 -0.29 -0.24 5.92
N ALA A 115 0.63 -0.86 5.17
CA ALA A 115 0.74 -2.32 5.10
C ALA A 115 1.03 -2.94 6.47
N VAL A 116 1.99 -2.38 7.21
CA VAL A 116 2.36 -2.85 8.55
C VAL A 116 1.22 -2.61 9.55
N ALA A 117 0.58 -1.44 9.50
CA ALA A 117 -0.52 -1.12 10.40
C ALA A 117 -1.74 -2.02 10.16
N MET A 118 -2.08 -2.29 8.90
CA MET A 118 -3.14 -3.24 8.54
C MET A 118 -2.81 -4.67 8.99
N ALA A 119 -1.57 -5.12 8.80
CA ALA A 119 -1.13 -6.43 9.26
C ALA A 119 -1.28 -6.57 10.79
N ALA A 120 -0.91 -5.52 11.54
CA ALA A 120 -1.11 -5.48 12.99
C ALA A 120 -2.60 -5.50 13.37
N ALA A 121 -3.44 -4.67 12.74
CA ALA A 121 -4.87 -4.56 13.01
C ALA A 121 -5.66 -5.83 12.65
N LEU A 122 -5.16 -6.62 11.70
CA LEU A 122 -5.76 -7.88 11.27
C LEU A 122 -5.13 -9.12 11.94
N HIS A 123 -4.13 -8.92 12.82
CA HIS A 123 -3.35 -10.00 13.41
C HIS A 123 -2.77 -10.97 12.38
N ALA A 124 -2.26 -10.42 11.27
CA ALA A 124 -1.66 -11.22 10.20
C ALA A 124 -0.37 -11.90 10.67
N ASP A 125 -0.16 -13.13 10.22
CA ASP A 125 1.04 -13.91 10.52
C ASP A 125 2.32 -13.28 9.90
N GLU A 126 2.18 -12.64 8.73
CA GLU A 126 3.27 -12.01 8.00
C GLU A 126 2.80 -10.76 7.23
N CYS A 127 3.67 -9.75 7.16
CA CYS A 127 3.54 -8.61 6.25
C CYS A 127 4.65 -8.66 5.21
N ARG A 128 4.27 -8.83 3.93
CA ARG A 128 5.22 -8.93 2.82
C ARG A 128 5.27 -7.63 2.01
N ILE A 129 6.44 -7.01 2.02
CA ILE A 129 6.75 -5.86 1.18
C ILE A 129 7.49 -6.36 -0.06
N TYR A 130 6.85 -6.28 -1.23
CA TYR A 130 7.52 -6.52 -2.50
C TYR A 130 8.10 -5.21 -2.97
N THR A 131 9.36 -5.23 -3.35
CA THR A 131 10.05 -4.10 -3.96
C THR A 131 10.82 -4.59 -5.18
N ASP A 132 11.29 -3.66 -5.99
CA ASP A 132 12.17 -3.88 -7.15
C ASP A 132 13.60 -4.32 -6.80
N VAL A 133 13.92 -4.46 -5.51
CA VAL A 133 15.18 -4.99 -4.99
C VAL A 133 14.94 -6.28 -4.21
N ASP A 134 15.83 -7.28 -4.39
CA ASP A 134 15.66 -8.62 -3.80
C ASP A 134 15.83 -8.69 -2.27
N GLY A 135 15.99 -7.54 -1.58
CA GLY A 135 16.13 -7.49 -0.14
C GLY A 135 16.67 -6.15 0.37
N VAL A 136 17.02 -6.12 1.65
CA VAL A 136 17.74 -4.99 2.26
C VAL A 136 19.22 -5.11 1.93
N TYR A 137 19.84 -4.05 1.44
CA TYR A 137 21.26 -4.00 1.11
C TYR A 137 22.03 -3.13 2.11
N THR A 138 23.33 -3.38 2.23
CA THR A 138 24.25 -2.59 3.07
C THR A 138 24.42 -1.15 2.59
N ALA A 139 24.12 -0.87 1.32
CA ALA A 139 24.04 0.45 0.70
C ALA A 139 23.08 0.40 -0.50
N ASP A 140 22.66 1.54 -1.04
CA ASP A 140 21.82 1.60 -2.23
C ASP A 140 22.51 0.91 -3.43
N PRO A 141 21.97 -0.21 -3.95
CA PRO A 141 22.57 -0.96 -5.05
C PRO A 141 22.59 -0.17 -6.37
N ALA A 142 21.70 0.80 -6.56
CA ALA A 142 21.70 1.66 -7.75
C ALA A 142 22.89 2.63 -7.76
N ILE A 143 23.39 3.01 -6.58
CA ILE A 143 24.55 3.91 -6.42
C ILE A 143 25.84 3.11 -6.23
N PHE A 144 25.76 1.98 -5.51
CA PHE A 144 26.88 1.09 -5.21
C PHE A 144 26.57 -0.34 -5.68
N PRO A 145 26.94 -0.70 -6.92
CA PRO A 145 26.66 -2.01 -7.51
C PRO A 145 27.28 -3.20 -6.77
N ARG A 146 28.25 -2.95 -5.88
CA ARG A 146 28.92 -3.96 -5.04
C ARG A 146 28.31 -4.08 -3.64
N SER A 147 27.19 -3.42 -3.36
CA SER A 147 26.49 -3.61 -2.10
C SER A 147 26.07 -5.09 -1.98
N THR A 148 26.40 -5.68 -0.85
CA THR A 148 26.03 -7.07 -0.53
C THR A 148 24.86 -7.04 0.46
N PRO A 149 23.89 -7.96 0.35
CA PRO A 149 22.88 -8.12 1.39
C PRO A 149 23.57 -8.47 2.72
N PRO A 150 23.05 -7.99 3.87
CA PRO A 150 23.64 -8.31 5.16
C PRO A 150 23.62 -9.84 5.38
N GLY A 151 24.70 -10.36 5.99
CA GLY A 151 24.92 -11.78 6.20
C GLY A 151 23.70 -12.52 6.74
N SER A 152 23.48 -13.72 6.21
CA SER A 152 22.35 -14.65 6.31
C SER A 152 21.71 -14.89 7.69
N HIS A 153 21.11 -13.86 8.31
CA HIS A 153 20.25 -14.00 9.49
C HIS A 153 19.02 -13.07 9.47
N HIS A 154 18.55 -12.65 8.31
CA HIS A 154 17.21 -12.05 8.16
C HIS A 154 16.45 -12.84 7.09
N SER A 155 15.67 -13.83 7.54
CA SER A 155 14.78 -14.58 6.66
C SER A 155 13.65 -13.69 6.17
N ARG A 156 13.67 -13.30 4.89
CA ARG A 156 12.47 -12.91 4.13
C ARG A 156 12.49 -13.63 2.79
N GLY A 157 11.32 -14.16 2.43
CA GLY A 157 11.14 -15.21 1.43
C GLY A 157 11.56 -14.85 0.01
N ASN A 158 12.02 -15.87 -0.72
CA ASN A 158 12.47 -15.87 -2.11
C ASN A 158 11.64 -14.97 -3.03
N ALA A 159 12.32 -14.08 -3.75
CA ALA A 159 11.83 -13.41 -4.95
C ALA A 159 11.52 -14.46 -6.03
N GLY A 160 10.27 -14.91 -6.07
CA GLY A 160 9.75 -15.74 -7.14
C GLY A 160 9.48 -14.89 -8.38
N THR A 161 10.31 -15.06 -9.41
CA THR A 161 10.04 -14.63 -10.79
C THR A 161 8.57 -14.84 -11.17
N LEU A 162 8.00 -13.86 -11.90
CA LEU A 162 6.66 -13.76 -12.51
C LEU A 162 6.07 -15.01 -13.22
N LYS A 163 6.71 -16.17 -13.19
CA LYS A 163 6.21 -17.45 -13.75
C LYS A 163 5.41 -18.30 -12.76
N SER A 164 5.37 -17.98 -11.46
CA SER A 164 4.70 -18.81 -10.43
C SER A 164 3.23 -18.47 -10.14
N TRP A 165 2.62 -17.51 -10.86
CA TRP A 165 1.22 -17.05 -10.67
C TRP A 165 0.15 -18.17 -10.72
N ARG A 166 0.49 -19.39 -11.14
CA ARG A 166 -0.44 -20.53 -11.25
C ARG A 166 -0.66 -21.33 -9.96
N GLN A 167 0.15 -21.19 -8.91
CA GLN A 167 0.10 -22.10 -7.75
C GLN A 167 -0.34 -21.49 -6.41
N GLY A 168 -0.56 -20.17 -6.33
CA GLY A 168 -0.70 -19.48 -5.04
C GLY A 168 -2.08 -18.96 -4.64
N PHE A 169 -3.16 -19.23 -5.39
CA PHE A 169 -4.50 -18.71 -5.05
C PHE A 169 -5.33 -19.60 -4.12
N ALA A 170 -4.82 -20.78 -3.75
CA ALA A 170 -5.54 -21.73 -2.89
C ALA A 170 -4.72 -22.05 -1.64
N ASP A 171 -4.60 -21.09 -0.72
CA ASP A 171 -4.42 -21.41 0.69
C ASP A 171 -5.78 -21.16 1.38
N PRO A 172 -6.42 -22.16 2.02
CA PRO A 172 -7.80 -22.05 2.50
C PRO A 172 -8.02 -21.06 3.64
N VAL A 173 -6.96 -20.43 4.17
CA VAL A 173 -6.97 -19.65 5.40
C VAL A 173 -6.37 -18.27 5.11
N GLY A 174 -7.21 -17.23 4.99
CA GLY A 174 -6.80 -15.87 4.61
C GLY A 174 -5.74 -15.25 5.54
N ARG A 175 -4.46 -15.44 5.22
CA ARG A 175 -3.31 -15.17 6.11
C ARG A 175 -2.18 -14.37 5.48
N ILE A 176 -2.36 -13.61 4.40
CA ILE A 176 -1.20 -12.94 3.77
C ILE A 176 -1.51 -11.54 3.27
N CYS A 177 -0.86 -10.55 3.88
CA CYS A 177 -0.84 -9.15 3.45
C CYS A 177 0.37 -8.91 2.52
N TRP A 178 0.13 -8.60 1.25
CA TRP A 178 1.10 -8.33 0.18
C TRP A 178 1.11 -6.84 -0.21
N LYS A 179 2.27 -6.27 -0.50
CA LYS A 179 2.40 -4.96 -1.15
C LYS A 179 3.26 -5.07 -2.41
N ILE A 180 2.75 -4.80 -3.62
CA ILE A 180 3.54 -4.87 -4.87
C ILE A 180 4.19 -3.51 -5.19
N GLN A 181 5.47 -3.30 -4.83
CA GLN A 181 6.22 -2.09 -5.19
C GLN A 181 7.21 -2.36 -6.34
N GLY A 182 6.71 -2.44 -7.57
CA GLY A 182 7.51 -2.40 -8.81
C GLY A 182 7.05 -1.32 -9.79
N SER A 183 6.01 -0.59 -9.42
CA SER A 183 5.60 0.69 -9.95
C SER A 183 5.34 1.56 -8.71
N SER A 184 5.57 2.87 -8.73
CA SER A 184 5.38 3.72 -7.54
C SER A 184 3.89 3.89 -7.17
N ALA A 185 3.26 2.80 -6.77
CA ALA A 185 1.86 2.65 -6.46
C ALA A 185 1.80 1.85 -5.17
N GLY A 186 1.51 2.55 -4.08
CA GLY A 186 1.48 2.03 -2.74
C GLY A 186 0.09 1.55 -2.33
N PHE A 187 -0.22 0.30 -2.64
CA PHE A 187 -1.43 -0.38 -2.17
C PHE A 187 -1.09 -1.62 -1.34
N VAL A 188 -2.05 -2.05 -0.54
CA VAL A 188 -1.96 -3.21 0.36
C VAL A 188 -2.97 -4.24 -0.12
N VAL A 189 -2.54 -5.44 -0.46
CA VAL A 189 -3.39 -6.57 -0.86
C VAL A 189 -3.43 -7.54 0.32
N ILE A 190 -4.60 -8.01 0.75
CA ILE A 190 -4.77 -8.97 1.84
C ILE A 190 -5.59 -10.15 1.37
#